data_AF-A0A950Z5W8-F1
#
_entry.id   AF-A0A950Z5W8-F1
#
_cell.length_a   1.000
_cell.length_b   1.000
_cell.length_c   1.000
_cell.angle_alpha   90.00
_cell.angle_beta   90.00
_cell.angle_gamma   90.00
#
_symmetry.space_group_name_H-M   'P 1'
#
loop_
_entity.id
_entity.type
_entity.pdbx_description
1 polymer ?
#
loop_
_entity_poly.entity_id
_entity_poly.type
_entity_poly.pdbx_seq_one_letter_code
_entity_poly.pdbx_strand_id
1 'polypeptide(L)'
;MDEGRLGKVRMVRSWWLNNYLASPRVTKLDGKLDWDAWQGPAPKRPFDADRFRNWRYYSDYAGGIVADQGAHVFDGIHMLMASGPPVSVTASAGRPHRVGFDTPESVTVAARYSEDYIAVFTINYAAMKYKPRQDQMNQFDGDNGRLDVGREDLSVYEQAAEDKPAVTYKSERGFAYATDLHVANFVECVKTRKKPSAPIALGFQSTLVVQMANLSVKHGREVRWNGAAGKVEL
;
A
#
# COMPACT_ATOMS: atom_id res chain seq x y z
N MET A 1 20.29 -1.93 0.83
CA MET A 1 20.31 -0.63 0.13
C MET A 1 21.64 0.07 0.38
N ASP A 2 21.98 0.31 1.64
CA ASP A 2 23.16 1.09 2.07
C ASP A 2 24.52 0.53 1.63
N GLU A 3 24.63 -0.79 1.47
CA GLU A 3 25.85 -1.44 0.98
C GLU A 3 26.10 -1.24 -0.53
N GLY A 4 25.22 -0.53 -1.25
CA GLY A 4 25.39 -0.21 -2.67
C GLY A 4 25.28 -1.40 -3.63
N ARG A 5 24.95 -2.59 -3.12
CA ARG A 5 24.93 -3.86 -3.89
C ARG A 5 23.99 -3.87 -5.10
N LEU A 6 22.92 -3.08 -5.05
CA LEU A 6 21.98 -2.96 -6.17
C LEU A 6 22.45 -1.94 -7.22
N GLY A 7 23.41 -1.09 -6.88
CA GLY A 7 23.71 0.11 -7.65
C GLY A 7 22.54 1.12 -7.63
N LYS A 8 22.28 1.80 -8.74
CA LYS A 8 21.22 2.82 -8.83
C LYS A 8 19.88 2.19 -9.17
N VAL A 9 18.97 2.17 -8.20
CA VAL A 9 17.58 1.73 -8.40
C VAL A 9 16.80 2.78 -9.18
N ARG A 10 16.22 2.38 -10.32
CA ARG A 10 15.44 3.26 -11.21
C ARG A 10 13.96 2.93 -11.24
N MET A 11 13.60 1.71 -10.86
CA MET A 11 12.23 1.24 -10.82
C MET A 11 12.02 0.36 -9.59
N VAL A 12 10.89 0.58 -8.93
CA VAL A 12 10.38 -0.31 -7.89
C VAL A 12 9.04 -0.85 -8.36
N ARG A 13 8.91 -2.17 -8.50
CA ARG A 13 7.66 -2.83 -8.91
C ARG A 13 7.08 -3.57 -7.71
N SER A 14 5.82 -3.33 -7.44
CA SER A 14 5.11 -3.95 -6.34
C SER A 14 3.75 -4.44 -6.76
N TRP A 15 3.32 -5.54 -6.16
CA TRP A 15 1.96 -6.04 -6.36
C TRP A 15 1.36 -6.63 -5.09
N TRP A 16 0.03 -6.57 -5.05
CA TRP A 16 -0.78 -7.26 -4.04
C TRP A 16 -1.97 -7.94 -4.72
N LEU A 17 -1.92 -9.26 -4.80
CA LEU A 17 -2.86 -10.09 -5.55
C LEU A 17 -3.64 -10.99 -4.59
N ASN A 18 -4.95 -10.97 -4.65
CA ASN A 18 -5.78 -11.83 -3.80
C ASN A 18 -7.10 -12.21 -4.47
N ASN A 19 -7.88 -13.07 -3.82
CA ASN A 19 -9.17 -13.54 -4.27
C ASN A 19 -10.31 -13.26 -3.27
N TYR A 20 -10.23 -12.13 -2.57
CA TYR A 20 -11.11 -11.80 -1.43
C TYR A 20 -12.57 -11.48 -1.81
N LEU A 21 -12.89 -11.36 -3.10
CA LEU A 21 -14.25 -11.03 -3.55
C LEU A 21 -15.25 -12.19 -3.45
N ALA A 22 -14.78 -13.42 -3.25
CA ALA A 22 -15.64 -14.60 -3.17
C ALA A 22 -16.41 -14.75 -1.85
N SER A 23 -16.23 -13.84 -0.90
CA SER A 23 -16.89 -13.92 0.42
C SER A 23 -18.41 -13.71 0.29
N PRO A 24 -19.25 -14.56 0.90
CA PRO A 24 -20.70 -14.41 0.84
C PRO A 24 -21.14 -13.09 1.51
N ARG A 25 -22.31 -12.58 1.10
CA ARG A 25 -22.89 -11.39 1.71
C ARG A 25 -23.18 -11.63 3.18
N VAL A 26 -22.73 -10.72 4.05
CA VAL A 26 -23.03 -10.79 5.48
C VAL A 26 -24.43 -10.21 5.73
N THR A 27 -25.33 -10.99 6.33
CA THR A 27 -26.73 -10.57 6.56
C THR A 27 -27.03 -10.19 7.99
N LYS A 28 -26.19 -10.60 8.95
CA LYS A 28 -26.33 -10.28 10.37
C LYS A 28 -24.99 -9.90 10.98
N LEU A 29 -25.04 -9.04 12.01
CA LEU A 29 -23.92 -8.78 12.90
C LEU A 29 -24.26 -9.32 14.28
N ASP A 30 -23.25 -9.83 14.96
CA ASP A 30 -23.39 -10.21 16.37
C ASP A 30 -23.23 -8.96 17.23
N GLY A 31 -24.09 -8.80 18.25
CA GLY A 31 -24.08 -7.68 19.17
C GLY A 31 -24.89 -6.45 18.71
N LYS A 32 -24.79 -5.37 19.49
CA LYS A 32 -25.44 -4.08 19.19
C LYS A 32 -24.47 -3.18 18.44
N LEU A 33 -24.92 -2.60 17.33
CA LEU A 33 -24.18 -1.59 16.57
C LEU A 33 -24.99 -0.30 16.53
N ASP A 34 -24.39 0.80 16.97
CA ASP A 34 -24.90 2.14 16.68
C ASP A 34 -24.53 2.50 15.23
N TRP A 35 -25.48 2.26 14.33
CA TRP A 35 -25.28 2.46 12.90
C TRP A 35 -25.16 3.94 12.51
N ASP A 36 -25.81 4.84 13.24
CA ASP A 36 -25.74 6.27 12.93
C ASP A 36 -24.37 6.83 13.33
N ALA A 37 -23.89 6.44 14.51
CA ALA A 37 -22.54 6.78 14.97
C ALA A 37 -21.46 6.19 14.06
N TRP A 38 -21.61 4.92 13.63
CA TRP A 38 -20.64 4.27 12.75
C TRP A 38 -20.49 4.97 11.39
N GLN A 39 -21.60 5.41 10.78
CA GLN A 39 -21.54 6.15 9.51
C GLN A 39 -20.89 7.53 9.68
N GLY A 40 -20.94 8.10 10.88
CA GLY A 40 -20.41 9.41 11.17
C GLY A 40 -20.95 10.47 10.19
N PRO A 41 -20.09 11.27 9.55
CA PRO A 41 -20.50 12.33 8.64
C PRO A 41 -20.81 11.86 7.21
N ALA A 42 -20.62 10.57 6.89
CA ALA A 42 -20.90 10.04 5.56
C ALA A 42 -22.42 10.10 5.23
N PRO A 43 -22.81 10.05 3.95
CA PRO A 43 -24.22 9.98 3.57
C PRO A 43 -24.96 8.86 4.30
N LYS A 44 -26.06 9.21 4.99
CA LYS A 44 -26.82 8.24 5.81
C LYS A 44 -27.50 7.20 4.92
N ARG A 45 -27.38 5.94 5.32
CA ARG A 45 -27.93 4.75 4.67
C ARG A 45 -28.71 3.92 5.68
N PRO A 46 -29.68 3.11 5.23
CA PRO A 46 -30.23 2.04 6.04
C PRO A 46 -29.14 1.08 6.52
N PHE A 47 -29.37 0.41 7.65
CA PHE A 47 -28.45 -0.58 8.18
C PHE A 47 -28.18 -1.68 7.15
N ASP A 48 -26.89 -1.99 6.93
CA ASP A 48 -26.43 -3.08 6.08
C ASP A 48 -25.19 -3.74 6.70
N ALA A 49 -25.36 -4.98 7.16
CA ALA A 49 -24.30 -5.77 7.78
C ALA A 49 -23.12 -6.06 6.83
N ASP A 50 -23.40 -6.24 5.54
CA ASP A 50 -22.36 -6.48 4.53
C ASP A 50 -21.55 -5.22 4.29
N ARG A 51 -22.23 -4.07 4.24
CA ARG A 51 -21.57 -2.77 4.12
C ARG A 51 -20.71 -2.44 5.33
N PHE A 52 -21.16 -2.75 6.53
CA PHE A 52 -20.34 -2.62 7.74
C PHE A 52 -19.04 -3.43 7.64
N ARG A 53 -19.11 -4.68 7.18
CA ARG A 53 -17.92 -5.55 7.05
C ARG A 53 -17.02 -5.18 5.89
N ASN A 54 -17.59 -4.65 4.81
CA ASN A 54 -16.91 -4.35 3.55
C ASN A 54 -16.77 -2.85 3.29
N TRP A 55 -16.75 -2.02 4.35
CA TRP A 55 -16.73 -0.56 4.25
C TRP A 55 -15.63 0.00 3.34
N ARG A 56 -14.49 -0.70 3.25
CA ARG A 56 -13.36 -0.33 2.39
C ARG A 56 -13.70 -0.25 0.91
N TYR A 57 -14.75 -0.93 0.48
CA TYR A 57 -15.18 -0.97 -0.92
C TYR A 57 -16.18 0.13 -1.30
N TYR A 58 -16.54 0.99 -0.33
CA TYR A 58 -17.50 2.08 -0.51
C TYR A 58 -16.80 3.44 -0.37
N SER A 59 -16.87 4.26 -1.41
CA SER A 59 -16.25 5.58 -1.50
C SER A 59 -16.77 6.58 -0.46
N ASP A 60 -17.97 6.32 0.08
CA ASP A 60 -18.54 7.06 1.22
C ASP A 60 -17.65 6.98 2.49
N TYR A 61 -16.82 5.92 2.63
CA TYR A 61 -16.04 5.66 3.86
C TYR A 61 -14.53 5.49 3.61
N ALA A 62 -14.12 5.13 2.40
CA ALA A 62 -12.76 4.71 2.13
C ALA A 62 -12.29 5.09 0.72
N GLY A 63 -10.97 5.15 0.54
CA GLY A 63 -10.34 5.31 -0.77
C GLY A 63 -10.20 4.01 -1.56
N GLY A 64 -11.00 2.98 -1.29
CA GLY A 64 -10.86 1.66 -1.91
C GLY A 64 -9.63 0.88 -1.41
N ILE A 65 -9.46 -0.32 -1.97
CA ILE A 65 -8.37 -1.23 -1.58
C ILE A 65 -6.99 -0.69 -2.02
N VAL A 66 -6.95 0.12 -3.08
CA VAL A 66 -5.71 0.82 -3.47
C VAL A 66 -5.22 1.75 -2.37
N ALA A 67 -6.11 2.43 -1.63
CA ALA A 67 -5.71 3.28 -0.51
C ALA A 67 -5.34 2.48 0.73
N ASP A 68 -6.09 1.42 1.02
CA ASP A 68 -5.82 0.51 2.15
C ASP A 68 -4.44 -0.14 2.02
N GLN A 69 -4.18 -0.80 0.88
CA GLN A 69 -2.97 -1.60 0.70
C GLN A 69 -1.80 -0.84 0.10
N GLY A 70 -2.08 0.15 -0.74
CA GLY A 70 -1.03 0.98 -1.33
C GLY A 70 -0.28 1.77 -0.26
N ALA A 71 -0.94 2.20 0.82
CA ALA A 71 -0.27 2.88 1.92
C ALA A 71 0.82 1.99 2.55
N HIS A 72 0.53 0.71 2.81
CA HIS A 72 1.53 -0.26 3.31
C HIS A 72 2.72 -0.43 2.37
N VAL A 73 2.45 -0.50 1.06
CA VAL A 73 3.49 -0.67 0.03
C VAL A 73 4.37 0.58 -0.10
N PHE A 74 3.76 1.74 -0.28
CA PHE A 74 4.51 2.98 -0.48
C PHE A 74 5.28 3.39 0.78
N ASP A 75 4.78 3.08 1.99
CA ASP A 75 5.51 3.26 3.25
C ASP A 75 6.84 2.50 3.22
N GLY A 76 6.82 1.21 2.87
CA GLY A 76 8.03 0.39 2.74
C GLY A 76 8.98 0.87 1.63
N ILE A 77 8.43 1.29 0.48
CA ILE A 77 9.23 1.88 -0.61
C ILE A 77 9.91 3.16 -0.15
N HIS A 78 9.18 4.07 0.50
CA HIS A 78 9.74 5.33 1.02
C HIS A 78 10.83 5.08 2.06
N MET A 79 10.65 4.11 2.95
CA MET A 79 11.66 3.71 3.94
C MET A 79 12.93 3.18 3.26
N LEU A 80 12.80 2.27 2.30
CA LEU A 80 13.95 1.61 1.65
C LEU A 80 14.67 2.50 0.64
N MET A 81 13.94 3.38 -0.06
CA MET A 81 14.50 4.34 -1.00
C MET A 81 14.92 5.66 -0.34
N ALA A 82 14.66 5.82 0.97
CA ALA A 82 14.87 7.06 1.71
C ALA A 82 14.29 8.30 1.00
N SER A 83 13.12 8.13 0.37
CA SER A 83 12.54 9.14 -0.52
C SER A 83 11.49 9.99 0.17
N GLY A 84 11.32 11.22 -0.29
CA GLY A 84 10.25 12.12 0.10
C GLY A 84 8.90 11.85 -0.59
N PRO A 85 8.00 12.85 -0.62
CA PRO A 85 6.72 12.77 -1.33
C PRO A 85 6.92 12.53 -2.84
N PRO A 86 5.94 11.93 -3.55
CA PRO A 86 5.98 11.83 -5.00
C PRO A 86 5.96 13.22 -5.65
N VAL A 87 6.52 13.33 -6.85
CA VAL A 87 6.38 14.49 -7.74
C VAL A 87 5.04 14.42 -8.49
N SER A 88 4.70 13.24 -9.01
CA SER A 88 3.44 13.00 -9.70
C SER A 88 2.98 11.55 -9.58
N VAL A 89 1.68 11.33 -9.74
CA VAL A 89 1.04 10.00 -9.70
C VAL A 89 0.07 9.88 -10.87
N THR A 90 0.11 8.75 -11.55
CA THR A 90 -0.87 8.34 -12.56
C THR A 90 -1.44 7.00 -12.16
N ALA A 91 -2.75 6.80 -12.32
CA ALA A 91 -3.39 5.53 -11.99
C ALA A 91 -4.46 5.15 -13.00
N SER A 92 -4.70 3.85 -13.13
CA SER A 92 -5.75 3.27 -13.95
C SER A 92 -6.41 2.14 -13.18
N ALA A 93 -7.73 2.03 -13.31
CA ALA A 93 -8.51 1.06 -12.57
C ALA A 93 -9.51 0.33 -13.47
N GLY A 94 -9.84 -0.90 -13.09
CA GLY A 94 -10.98 -1.63 -13.63
C GLY A 94 -12.32 -1.07 -13.12
N ARG A 95 -13.41 -1.76 -13.45
CA ARG A 95 -14.70 -1.54 -12.79
C ARG A 95 -14.78 -2.40 -11.52
N PRO A 96 -15.57 -2.00 -10.50
CA PRO A 96 -15.87 -2.88 -9.38
C PRO A 96 -16.44 -4.21 -9.89
N HIS A 97 -15.90 -5.33 -9.43
CA HIS A 97 -16.31 -6.66 -9.90
C HIS A 97 -17.53 -7.16 -9.12
N ARG A 98 -17.64 -6.81 -7.83
CA ARG A 98 -18.77 -7.21 -7.00
C ARG A 98 -19.89 -6.18 -7.09
N VAL A 99 -21.10 -6.65 -7.41
CA VAL A 99 -22.29 -5.80 -7.47
C VAL A 99 -22.51 -5.10 -6.13
N GLY A 100 -22.72 -3.77 -6.19
CA GLY A 100 -22.95 -2.91 -5.04
C GLY A 100 -21.71 -2.19 -4.53
N PHE A 101 -20.50 -2.66 -4.87
CA PHE A 101 -19.26 -1.92 -4.58
C PHE A 101 -19.08 -0.79 -5.58
N ASP A 102 -18.51 0.34 -5.14
CA ASP A 102 -18.29 1.52 -5.98
C ASP A 102 -16.80 1.86 -6.18
N THR A 103 -15.91 1.21 -5.41
CA THR A 103 -14.47 1.32 -5.59
C THR A 103 -13.90 0.08 -6.28
N PRO A 104 -12.94 0.25 -7.20
CA PRO A 104 -12.35 -0.85 -7.94
C PRO A 104 -11.37 -1.67 -7.09
N GLU A 105 -11.33 -2.97 -7.33
CA GLU A 105 -10.44 -3.90 -6.63
C GLU A 105 -9.21 -4.28 -7.48
N SER A 106 -9.17 -3.78 -8.73
CA SER A 106 -8.07 -3.89 -9.67
C SER A 106 -7.58 -2.48 -10.05
N VAL A 107 -6.40 -2.10 -9.59
CA VAL A 107 -5.82 -0.76 -9.81
C VAL A 107 -4.33 -0.87 -10.06
N THR A 108 -3.80 -0.12 -11.03
CA THR A 108 -2.37 0.10 -11.24
C THR A 108 -2.05 1.56 -10.98
N VAL A 109 -1.00 1.81 -10.22
CA VAL A 109 -0.51 3.13 -9.82
C VAL A 109 0.95 3.25 -10.24
N ALA A 110 1.32 4.37 -10.86
CA ALA A 110 2.70 4.75 -11.15
C ALA A 110 2.99 6.10 -10.50
N ALA A 111 3.96 6.14 -9.59
CA ALA A 111 4.41 7.32 -8.86
C ALA A 111 5.85 7.67 -9.24
N ARG A 112 6.10 8.94 -9.57
CA ARG A 112 7.42 9.45 -9.94
C ARG A 112 8.00 10.27 -8.80
N TYR A 113 9.30 10.13 -8.56
CA TYR A 113 10.01 10.74 -7.44
C TYR A 113 11.14 11.67 -7.91
N SER A 114 11.49 12.64 -7.07
CA SER A 114 12.62 13.56 -7.32
C SER A 114 13.97 12.86 -7.23
N GLU A 115 14.01 11.74 -6.51
CA GLU A 115 15.12 10.82 -6.30
C GLU A 115 15.40 9.95 -7.54
N ASP A 116 14.77 10.28 -8.67
CA ASP A 116 15.11 9.77 -10.01
C ASP A 116 14.79 8.27 -10.19
N TYR A 117 13.63 7.86 -9.64
CA TYR A 117 13.03 6.54 -9.79
C TYR A 117 11.50 6.61 -9.95
N ILE A 118 10.91 5.50 -10.42
CA ILE A 118 9.46 5.29 -10.51
C ILE A 118 9.06 4.12 -9.62
N ALA A 119 8.03 4.29 -8.80
CA ALA A 119 7.37 3.19 -8.11
C ALA A 119 6.07 2.81 -8.81
N VAL A 120 5.90 1.52 -9.11
CA VAL A 120 4.68 0.96 -9.69
C VAL A 120 4.05 0.02 -8.69
N PHE A 121 2.79 0.26 -8.34
CA PHE A 121 2.01 -0.63 -7.49
C PHE A 121 0.79 -1.13 -8.24
N THR A 122 0.62 -2.46 -8.30
CA THR A 122 -0.57 -3.09 -8.87
C THR A 122 -1.31 -3.88 -7.81
N ILE A 123 -2.59 -3.60 -7.64
CA ILE A 123 -3.46 -4.39 -6.77
C ILE A 123 -4.54 -5.08 -7.59
N ASN A 124 -4.82 -6.34 -7.27
CA ASN A 124 -5.95 -7.08 -7.83
C ASN A 124 -6.52 -8.08 -6.81
N TYR A 125 -7.68 -7.77 -6.22
CA TYR A 125 -8.39 -8.70 -5.32
C TYR A 125 -9.42 -9.59 -6.03
N ALA A 126 -9.58 -9.42 -7.34
CA ALA A 126 -10.33 -10.32 -8.23
C ALA A 126 -9.44 -11.40 -8.86
N ALA A 127 -8.21 -11.59 -8.35
CA ALA A 127 -7.26 -12.53 -8.89
C ALA A 127 -7.55 -13.97 -8.41
N MET A 128 -6.75 -14.93 -8.89
CA MET A 128 -6.75 -16.29 -8.33
C MET A 128 -6.13 -16.30 -6.92
N LYS A 129 -6.24 -17.43 -6.22
CA LYS A 129 -5.54 -17.62 -4.95
C LYS A 129 -4.04 -17.87 -5.22
N TYR A 130 -3.21 -16.88 -4.92
CA TYR A 130 -1.75 -17.01 -4.99
C TYR A 130 -1.18 -17.68 -3.74
N LYS A 131 0.03 -18.24 -3.86
CA LYS A 131 0.82 -18.61 -2.68
C LYS A 131 1.23 -17.34 -1.94
N PRO A 132 1.29 -17.32 -0.59
CA PRO A 132 1.65 -16.11 0.17
C PRO A 132 2.98 -15.45 -0.21
N ARG A 133 3.93 -16.19 -0.78
CA ARG A 133 5.21 -15.63 -1.28
C ARG A 133 5.10 -14.92 -2.63
N GLN A 134 3.97 -15.06 -3.31
CA GLN A 134 3.73 -14.52 -4.66
C GLN A 134 2.59 -13.50 -4.67
N ASP A 135 1.81 -13.45 -3.60
CA ASP A 135 0.65 -12.60 -3.46
C ASP A 135 1.03 -11.16 -3.10
N GLN A 136 2.22 -10.96 -2.52
CA GLN A 136 2.81 -9.67 -2.19
C GLN A 136 4.31 -9.67 -2.43
N MET A 137 4.79 -8.69 -3.19
CA MET A 137 6.21 -8.53 -3.47
C MET A 137 6.53 -7.07 -3.75
N ASN A 138 7.72 -6.65 -3.34
CA ASN A 138 8.35 -5.40 -3.79
C ASN A 138 9.69 -5.74 -4.41
N GLN A 139 9.91 -5.32 -5.64
CA GLN A 139 11.10 -5.60 -6.42
C GLN A 139 11.79 -4.27 -6.73
N PHE A 140 13.00 -4.10 -6.22
CA PHE A 140 13.84 -2.92 -6.41
C PHE A 140 14.86 -3.23 -7.49
N ASP A 141 14.70 -2.63 -8.67
CA ASP A 141 15.51 -2.88 -9.85
C ASP A 141 16.66 -1.87 -9.94
N GLY A 142 17.84 -2.31 -9.52
CA GLY A 142 19.09 -1.58 -9.68
C GLY A 142 19.92 -2.05 -10.87
N ASP A 143 20.91 -1.25 -11.26
CA ASP A 143 21.78 -1.53 -12.41
C ASP A 143 22.88 -2.58 -12.13
N ASN A 144 23.15 -2.90 -10.85
CA ASN A 144 24.09 -3.96 -10.46
C ASN A 144 23.40 -5.19 -9.83
N GLY A 145 22.11 -5.09 -9.52
CA GLY A 145 21.37 -6.16 -8.88
C GLY A 145 19.94 -5.79 -8.53
N ARG A 146 19.22 -6.76 -7.97
CA ARG A 146 17.81 -6.67 -7.61
C ARG A 146 17.58 -7.09 -6.18
N LEU A 147 16.70 -6.37 -5.48
CA LEU A 147 16.18 -6.78 -4.17
C LEU A 147 14.72 -7.14 -4.30
N ASP A 148 14.37 -8.37 -3.96
CA ASP A 148 12.99 -8.84 -3.81
C ASP A 148 12.65 -8.86 -2.32
N VAL A 149 11.57 -8.17 -1.93
CA VAL A 149 11.05 -8.13 -0.55
C VAL A 149 9.64 -8.70 -0.54
N GLY A 150 9.50 -9.88 0.06
CA GLY A 150 8.23 -10.55 0.33
C GLY A 150 7.65 -10.14 1.69
N ARG A 151 6.69 -10.93 2.18
CA ARG A 151 6.00 -10.67 3.46
C ARG A 151 6.91 -10.83 4.67
N GLU A 152 7.80 -11.83 4.64
CA GLU A 152 8.62 -12.22 5.79
C GLU A 152 10.06 -12.54 5.38
N ASP A 153 10.39 -12.32 4.12
CA ASP A 153 11.67 -12.66 3.53
C ASP A 153 12.12 -11.60 2.54
N LEU A 154 13.43 -11.54 2.34
CA LEU A 154 14.03 -10.77 1.28
C LEU A 154 15.13 -11.56 0.60
N SER A 155 15.38 -11.25 -0.66
CA SER A 155 16.42 -11.87 -1.47
C SER A 155 17.12 -10.82 -2.32
N VAL A 156 18.46 -10.86 -2.33
CA VAL A 156 19.30 -10.02 -3.19
C VAL A 156 19.88 -10.88 -4.30
N TYR A 157 19.68 -10.45 -5.54
CA TYR A 157 20.22 -11.07 -6.75
C TYR A 157 21.24 -10.12 -7.36
N GLU A 158 22.39 -10.65 -7.73
CA GLU A 158 23.46 -9.88 -8.39
C GLU A 158 23.40 -10.15 -9.90
N GLN A 159 23.80 -9.18 -10.72
CA GLN A 159 23.74 -9.27 -12.18
C GLN A 159 24.36 -10.55 -12.76
N ALA A 160 25.43 -11.07 -12.13
CA ALA A 160 26.11 -12.28 -12.58
C ALA A 160 25.36 -13.59 -12.23
N ALA A 161 24.31 -13.53 -11.41
CA ALA A 161 23.61 -14.71 -10.87
C ALA A 161 22.12 -14.44 -10.60
N GLU A 162 21.35 -14.13 -11.64
CA GLU A 162 19.94 -13.77 -11.50
C GLU A 162 19.02 -14.92 -11.05
N ASP A 163 19.41 -16.18 -11.28
CA ASP A 163 18.60 -17.36 -10.92
C ASP A 163 18.77 -17.79 -9.47
N LYS A 164 19.79 -17.29 -8.77
CA LYS A 164 20.12 -17.69 -7.40
C LYS A 164 20.41 -16.47 -6.53
N PRO A 165 19.71 -16.29 -5.41
CA PRO A 165 19.98 -15.14 -4.55
C PRO A 165 21.39 -15.25 -3.94
N ALA A 166 22.14 -14.14 -4.00
CA ALA A 166 23.41 -13.98 -3.31
C ALA A 166 23.21 -13.83 -1.80
N VAL A 167 22.09 -13.23 -1.38
CA VAL A 167 21.66 -13.16 0.02
C VAL A 167 20.18 -13.48 0.10
N THR A 168 19.81 -14.29 1.08
CA THR A 168 18.42 -14.48 1.51
C THR A 168 18.35 -14.23 3.01
N TYR A 169 17.38 -13.43 3.43
CA TYR A 169 17.02 -13.29 4.83
C TYR A 169 15.56 -13.64 5.01
N LYS A 170 15.26 -14.36 6.09
CA LYS A 170 13.89 -14.69 6.48
C LYS A 170 13.72 -14.31 7.94
N SER A 171 12.62 -13.62 8.24
CA SER A 171 12.24 -13.30 9.61
C SER A 171 12.09 -14.58 10.43
N GLU A 172 12.81 -14.66 11.54
CA GLU A 172 12.77 -15.82 12.44
C GLU A 172 11.41 -15.94 13.16
N ARG A 173 10.74 -14.80 13.39
CA ARG A 173 9.53 -14.70 14.22
C ARG A 173 8.30 -14.23 13.45
N GLY A 174 8.46 -13.96 12.15
CA GLY A 174 7.37 -13.58 11.24
C GLY A 174 6.73 -12.22 11.54
N PHE A 175 5.62 -11.97 10.84
CA PHE A 175 4.92 -10.69 10.82
C PHE A 175 4.29 -10.30 12.17
N ALA A 176 3.78 -11.28 12.92
CA ALA A 176 3.14 -11.03 14.22
C ALA A 176 4.12 -10.36 15.19
N TYR A 177 5.37 -10.85 15.24
CA TYR A 177 6.39 -10.25 16.10
C TYR A 177 6.81 -8.85 15.64
N ALA A 178 6.84 -8.59 14.34
CA ALA A 178 7.09 -7.24 13.82
C ALA A 178 6.02 -6.24 14.30
N THR A 179 4.76 -6.68 14.41
CA THR A 179 3.68 -5.87 15.00
C THR A 179 3.95 -5.55 16.46
N ASP A 180 4.36 -6.54 17.27
CA ASP A 180 4.70 -6.33 18.68
C ASP A 180 5.84 -5.31 18.84
N LEU A 181 6.88 -5.42 18.01
CA LEU A 181 8.01 -4.48 18.00
C LEU A 181 7.56 -3.06 17.63
N HIS A 182 6.65 -2.93 16.66
CA HIS A 182 6.13 -1.63 16.25
C HIS A 182 5.33 -0.96 17.37
N VAL A 183 4.48 -1.72 18.06
CA VAL A 183 3.73 -1.22 19.23
C VAL A 183 4.67 -0.86 20.38
N ALA A 184 5.68 -1.70 20.66
CA ALA A 184 6.68 -1.42 21.69
C ALA A 184 7.46 -0.12 21.39
N ASN A 185 7.89 0.08 20.14
CA ASN A 185 8.55 1.31 19.70
C ASN A 185 7.66 2.53 19.92
N PHE A 186 6.38 2.46 19.55
CA PHE A 186 5.44 3.56 19.76
C PHE A 186 5.30 3.91 21.25
N VAL A 187 5.09 2.90 22.11
CA VAL A 187 4.98 3.10 23.57
C VAL A 187 6.26 3.69 24.16
N GLU A 188 7.44 3.22 23.71
CA GLU A 188 8.72 3.80 24.12
C GLU A 188 8.83 5.28 23.70
N CYS A 189 8.45 5.62 22.47
CA CYS A 189 8.49 6.99 21.97
C CYS A 189 7.53 7.91 22.72
N VAL A 190 6.35 7.43 23.13
CA VAL A 190 5.45 8.19 24.00
C VAL A 190 6.10 8.49 25.35
N LYS A 191 6.77 7.52 25.96
CA LYS A 191 7.44 7.67 27.27
C LYS A 191 8.66 8.60 27.18
N THR A 192 9.48 8.41 26.17
CA THR A 192 10.80 9.07 26.04
C THR A 192 10.76 10.35 25.22
N ARG A 193 9.65 10.64 24.56
CA ARG A 193 9.49 11.74 23.58
C ARG A 193 10.45 11.65 22.39
N LYS A 194 11.01 10.46 22.11
CA LYS A 194 11.77 10.20 20.89
C LYS A 194 10.85 10.12 19.68
N LYS A 195 11.43 10.30 18.48
CA LYS A 195 10.74 10.10 17.21
C LYS A 195 10.51 8.59 16.97
N PRO A 196 9.28 8.16 16.64
CA PRO A 196 9.01 6.76 16.32
C PRO A 196 9.64 6.35 14.99
N SER A 197 9.83 5.04 14.82
CA SER A 197 10.37 4.46 13.58
C SER A 197 9.49 4.74 12.37
N ALA A 198 8.17 4.85 12.57
CA ALA A 198 7.19 5.32 11.58
C ALA A 198 6.61 6.68 12.01
N PRO A 199 7.30 7.79 11.69
CA PRO A 199 6.83 9.14 12.02
C PRO A 199 5.65 9.57 11.14
N ILE A 200 4.87 10.55 11.60
CA ILE A 200 3.71 11.09 10.85
C ILE A 200 4.08 11.58 9.45
N ALA A 201 5.30 12.11 9.26
CA ALA A 201 5.77 12.55 7.95
C ALA A 201 5.82 11.41 6.92
N LEU A 202 6.25 10.21 7.35
CA LEU A 202 6.28 9.03 6.50
C LEU A 202 4.86 8.55 6.19
N GLY A 203 3.98 8.48 7.20
CA GLY A 203 2.58 8.14 7.02
C GLY A 203 1.81 9.12 6.11
N PHE A 204 2.15 10.41 6.16
CA PHE A 204 1.62 11.41 5.25
C PHE A 204 2.08 11.15 3.81
N GLN A 205 3.37 10.89 3.60
CA GLN A 205 3.93 10.65 2.27
C GLN A 205 3.32 9.42 1.61
N SER A 206 3.22 8.29 2.31
CA SER A 206 2.63 7.06 1.78
C SER A 206 1.14 7.23 1.47
N THR A 207 0.40 7.91 2.35
CA THR A 207 -1.02 8.21 2.15
C THR A 207 -1.23 9.17 0.98
N LEU A 208 -0.36 10.17 0.79
CA LEU A 208 -0.46 11.13 -0.30
C LEU A 208 -0.46 10.43 -1.67
N VAL A 209 0.40 9.42 -1.86
CA VAL A 209 0.49 8.68 -3.13
C VAL A 209 -0.86 8.04 -3.48
N VAL A 210 -1.49 7.35 -2.53
CA VAL A 210 -2.73 6.63 -2.79
C VAL A 210 -3.94 7.57 -2.93
N GLN A 211 -3.95 8.71 -2.24
CA GLN A 211 -4.97 9.73 -2.46
C GLN A 211 -4.84 10.36 -3.85
N MET A 212 -3.61 10.66 -4.29
CA MET A 212 -3.35 11.11 -5.65
C MET A 212 -3.72 10.04 -6.69
N ALA A 213 -3.53 8.76 -6.39
CA ALA A 213 -3.98 7.67 -7.26
C ALA A 213 -5.51 7.66 -7.43
N ASN A 214 -6.26 7.81 -6.34
CA ASN A 214 -7.73 7.93 -6.41
C ASN A 214 -8.17 9.15 -7.22
N LEU A 215 -7.51 10.29 -7.05
CA LEU A 215 -7.78 11.49 -7.86
C LEU A 215 -7.45 11.25 -9.34
N SER A 216 -6.35 10.56 -9.64
CA SER A 216 -5.94 10.24 -11.00
C SER A 216 -6.97 9.34 -11.68
N VAL A 217 -7.46 8.29 -11.01
CA VAL A 217 -8.55 7.44 -11.52
C VAL A 217 -9.82 8.26 -11.75
N LYS A 218 -10.20 9.11 -10.79
CA LYS A 218 -11.42 9.93 -10.85
C LYS A 218 -11.40 10.93 -12.01
N HIS A 219 -10.24 11.52 -12.29
CA HIS A 219 -10.09 12.59 -13.29
C HIS A 219 -9.49 12.12 -14.63
N GLY A 220 -9.00 10.88 -14.71
CA GLY A 220 -8.42 10.31 -15.93
C GLY A 220 -7.11 10.98 -16.37
N ARG A 221 -6.30 11.50 -15.44
CA ARG A 221 -5.05 12.22 -15.75
C ARG A 221 -3.97 12.10 -14.68
N GLU A 222 -2.74 12.48 -15.02
CA GLU A 222 -1.65 12.64 -14.04
C GLU A 222 -2.04 13.69 -12.99
N VAL A 223 -1.72 13.41 -11.74
CA VAL A 223 -1.92 14.31 -10.59
C VAL A 223 -0.55 14.67 -10.04
N ARG A 224 -0.31 15.96 -9.74
CA ARG A 224 0.99 16.47 -9.29
C ARG A 224 0.94 16.93 -7.83
N TRP A 225 2.05 16.80 -7.14
CA TRP A 225 2.21 17.34 -5.79
C TRP A 225 3.06 18.61 -5.81
N ASN A 226 2.50 19.69 -5.28
CA ASN A 226 3.22 20.93 -5.05
C ASN A 226 3.66 21.00 -3.58
N GLY A 227 4.88 20.56 -3.32
CA GLY A 227 5.45 20.54 -1.97
C GLY A 227 5.62 21.92 -1.33
N ALA A 228 5.82 22.97 -2.13
CA ALA A 228 5.95 24.33 -1.62
C ALA A 228 4.61 24.90 -1.12
N ALA A 229 3.52 24.59 -1.83
CA ALA A 229 2.17 25.02 -1.46
C ALA A 229 1.46 24.03 -0.52
N GLY A 230 1.98 22.82 -0.36
CA GLY A 230 1.32 21.74 0.38
C GLY A 230 0.02 21.27 -0.28
N LYS A 231 -0.05 21.25 -1.62
CA LYS A 231 -1.29 21.01 -2.37
C LYS A 231 -1.12 20.02 -3.51
N VAL A 232 -2.21 19.31 -3.79
CA VAL A 232 -2.37 18.48 -4.98
C VAL A 232 -2.90 19.34 -6.14
N GLU A 233 -2.29 19.18 -7.31
CA GLU A 233 -2.65 19.86 -8.56
C GLU A 233 -3.15 18.83 -9.57
N LEU A 234 -4.31 19.09 -10.18
CA LEU A 234 -4.98 18.19 -11.12
C LEU A 234 -4.71 18.59 -12.57
#